data_AF-A0A537CVN9-F1
#
_entry.id   AF-A0A537CVN9-F1
#
_cell.length_a   1.000
_cell.length_b   1.000
_cell.length_c   1.000
_cell.angle_alpha   90.00
_cell.angle_beta   90.00
_cell.angle_gamma   90.00
#
_symmetry.space_group_name_H-M   'P 1'
#
loop_
_entity.id
_entity.type
_entity.pdbx_description
1 polymer ?
#
loop_
_entity_poly.entity_id
_entity_poly.type
_entity_poly.pdbx_seq_one_letter_code
_entity_poly.pdbx_strand_id
1 'polypeptide(L)'
;LPEDCIPDGTGNPLVKRADFVATTCPRCGGAAKRETDTMDTFVDSSWYYMRYACPGAPTIVDARNEYWNPMDQYIGGIEHAILHLLYARFWTKVMRDMGLVGFDEPFLRLMTQGMLLNHSYFRRGEKGGIDYFPPDDVEPLRDAEGRIIAGTLKSDGQSVEYGGTGTMSKSKKNGVDPHELIAKYGADTARLFVMFAGPPEDSALWSDDAVEGAYRFLKRLWAYAQDRAEALARAPVAMDWVNAPPALRAIRREVHVHLKQADDDYRRVKYNTVVSAGMKMLNALEGVAPDATPAGIELAREGLSLLLRVLNPVVPHITHALWEQLGYAAQYGDILDAPWPKVDTAALAQEEVELVLQVNGKLRGKLRVAAAADSAAIEKAAVASPEVQKHANGAAPRRIVIVPGRLVNVVV
;
A
#
# COMPACT_ATOMS: atom_id res chain seq x y z
N LEU A 1 -32.63 14.44 17.32
CA LEU A 1 -32.30 14.73 18.72
C LEU A 1 -32.20 16.24 18.86
N PRO A 2 -32.62 16.90 19.96
CA PRO A 2 -32.35 18.32 20.14
C PRO A 2 -30.84 18.58 20.14
N GLU A 3 -30.38 19.51 19.30
CA GLU A 3 -28.96 19.83 19.13
C GLU A 3 -28.47 20.92 20.12
N ASP A 4 -29.40 21.55 20.83
CA ASP A 4 -29.18 22.63 21.79
C ASP A 4 -29.02 22.13 23.24
N CYS A 5 -28.81 20.83 23.45
CA CYS A 5 -28.53 20.26 24.76
C CYS A 5 -27.09 20.55 25.21
N ILE A 6 -26.91 21.03 26.45
CA ILE A 6 -25.59 21.29 27.05
C ILE A 6 -25.31 20.22 28.13
N PRO A 7 -24.36 19.30 27.91
CA PRO A 7 -23.94 18.33 28.93
C PRO A 7 -23.21 19.03 30.09
N ASP A 8 -23.65 18.80 31.32
CA ASP A 8 -23.06 19.37 32.55
C ASP A 8 -22.22 18.36 33.37
N GLY A 9 -22.08 17.13 32.85
CA GLY A 9 -21.38 16.03 33.52
C GLY A 9 -22.17 15.34 34.64
N THR A 10 -23.42 15.78 34.93
CA THR A 10 -24.25 15.22 36.02
C THR A 10 -25.24 14.15 35.56
N GLY A 11 -25.31 13.83 34.26
CA GLY A 11 -26.15 12.78 33.70
C GLY A 11 -26.66 13.08 32.29
N ASN A 12 -27.64 12.29 31.82
CA ASN A 12 -28.26 12.46 30.50
C ASN A 12 -29.09 13.76 30.44
N PRO A 13 -28.74 14.74 29.58
CA PRO A 13 -29.43 16.02 29.52
C PRO A 13 -30.90 15.93 29.04
N LEU A 14 -31.27 14.87 28.30
CA LEU A 14 -32.63 14.68 27.79
C LEU A 14 -33.66 14.50 28.91
N VAL A 15 -33.25 13.91 30.04
CA VAL A 15 -34.13 13.69 31.20
C VAL A 15 -34.67 15.02 31.74
N LYS A 16 -33.90 16.12 31.60
CA LYS A 16 -34.26 17.45 32.09
C LYS A 16 -35.08 18.27 31.06
N ARG A 17 -35.28 17.75 29.83
CA ARG A 17 -35.97 18.45 28.73
C ARG A 17 -37.45 18.08 28.68
N ALA A 18 -38.29 18.85 29.36
CA ALA A 18 -39.74 18.61 29.39
C ALA A 18 -40.38 18.65 27.99
N ASP A 19 -39.88 19.52 27.11
CA ASP A 19 -40.28 19.65 25.70
C ASP A 19 -39.94 18.42 24.84
N PHE A 20 -38.93 17.64 25.24
CA PHE A 20 -38.60 16.37 24.61
C PHE A 20 -39.37 15.20 25.25
N VAL A 21 -39.31 15.09 26.58
CA VAL A 21 -39.82 13.94 27.33
C VAL A 21 -41.34 13.87 27.29
N ALA A 22 -42.03 14.98 27.53
CA ALA A 22 -43.49 14.99 27.58
C ALA A 22 -44.07 14.86 26.16
N THR A 23 -44.89 13.84 25.95
CA THR A 23 -45.53 13.60 24.65
C THR A 23 -46.90 12.95 24.83
N THR A 24 -47.60 12.72 23.72
CA THR A 24 -48.87 12.00 23.69
C THR A 24 -48.64 10.60 23.11
N CYS A 25 -49.31 9.60 23.66
CA CYS A 25 -49.22 8.24 23.16
C CYS A 25 -49.84 8.18 21.74
N PRO A 26 -49.10 7.76 20.70
CA PRO A 26 -49.64 7.71 19.34
C PRO A 26 -50.71 6.63 19.15
N ARG A 27 -50.93 5.75 20.13
CA ARG A 27 -51.94 4.68 20.08
C ARG A 27 -53.25 5.05 20.78
N CYS A 28 -53.20 5.70 21.94
CA CYS A 28 -54.39 5.98 22.76
C CYS A 28 -54.66 7.47 23.00
N GLY A 29 -53.75 8.37 22.61
CA GLY A 29 -53.87 9.82 22.80
C GLY A 29 -53.62 10.33 24.23
N GLY A 30 -53.43 9.44 25.21
CA GLY A 30 -53.14 9.82 26.60
C GLY A 30 -51.74 10.43 26.80
N ALA A 31 -51.51 11.00 27.99
CA ALA A 31 -50.20 11.51 28.39
C ALA A 31 -49.16 10.38 28.42
N ALA A 32 -47.99 10.61 27.82
CA ALA A 32 -46.91 9.65 27.72
C ALA A 32 -45.55 10.33 27.90
N LYS A 33 -44.50 9.50 28.01
CA LYS A 33 -43.10 9.95 28.05
C LYS A 33 -42.32 9.28 26.94
N ARG A 34 -41.44 10.03 26.26
CA ARG A 34 -40.44 9.44 25.36
C ARG A 34 -39.38 8.71 26.18
N GLU A 35 -38.84 7.64 25.59
CA GLU A 35 -37.57 7.09 26.05
C GLU A 35 -36.48 8.16 25.92
N THR A 36 -35.65 8.27 26.95
CA THR A 36 -34.54 9.23 27.01
C THR A 36 -33.20 8.56 26.78
N ASP A 37 -33.13 7.23 26.91
CA ASP A 37 -31.95 6.48 26.52
C ASP A 37 -31.69 6.60 25.02
N THR A 38 -30.43 6.74 24.67
CA THR A 38 -29.97 6.78 23.28
C THR A 38 -29.42 5.41 22.88
N MET A 39 -29.52 5.09 21.59
CA MET A 39 -28.91 3.88 21.06
C MET A 39 -27.38 3.92 21.21
N ASP A 40 -26.79 2.74 21.36
CA ASP A 40 -25.34 2.54 21.20
C ASP A 40 -24.95 2.98 19.77
N THR A 41 -23.82 3.67 19.63
CA THR A 41 -23.32 4.15 18.33
C THR A 41 -22.97 3.02 17.36
N PHE A 42 -22.82 1.78 17.85
CA PHE A 42 -22.73 0.61 16.98
C PHE A 42 -23.98 0.37 16.14
N VAL A 43 -25.16 0.86 16.55
CA VAL A 43 -26.36 0.79 15.72
C VAL A 43 -26.13 1.52 14.40
N ASP A 44 -25.57 2.73 14.44
CA ASP A 44 -25.32 3.52 13.23
C ASP A 44 -24.20 2.90 12.36
N SER A 45 -23.11 2.42 12.97
CA SER A 45 -22.00 1.81 12.22
C SER A 45 -22.32 0.42 11.67
N SER A 46 -23.43 -0.21 12.06
CA SER A 46 -23.80 -1.54 11.58
C SER A 46 -24.34 -1.56 10.15
N TRP A 47 -24.77 -0.42 9.59
CA TRP A 47 -25.45 -0.37 8.29
C TRP A 47 -25.11 0.84 7.40
N TYR A 48 -24.25 1.75 7.85
CA TYR A 48 -23.86 2.95 7.10
C TYR A 48 -23.42 2.67 5.65
N TYR A 49 -22.72 1.56 5.41
CA TYR A 49 -22.23 1.17 4.08
C TYR A 49 -23.37 0.84 3.10
N MET A 50 -24.50 0.31 3.59
CA MET A 50 -25.71 0.13 2.77
C MET A 50 -26.40 1.46 2.49
N ARG A 51 -26.30 2.42 3.42
CA ARG A 51 -26.83 3.76 3.23
C ARG A 51 -26.03 4.57 2.20
N TYR A 52 -24.72 4.35 2.09
CA TYR A 52 -23.91 4.95 1.03
C TYR A 52 -24.35 4.58 -0.39
N ALA A 53 -24.93 3.38 -0.57
CA ALA A 53 -25.48 2.98 -1.87
C ALA A 53 -26.74 3.78 -2.25
N CYS A 54 -27.42 4.39 -1.27
CA CYS A 54 -28.72 5.02 -1.46
C CYS A 54 -28.92 6.34 -0.68
N PRO A 55 -28.02 7.32 -0.80
CA PRO A 55 -28.19 8.61 -0.14
C PRO A 55 -29.50 9.26 -0.59
N GLY A 56 -30.22 9.88 0.35
CA GLY A 56 -31.49 10.54 0.11
C GLY A 56 -32.72 9.61 -0.04
N ALA A 57 -32.59 8.29 0.11
CA ALA A 57 -33.77 7.41 0.04
C ALA A 57 -34.75 7.70 1.20
N PRO A 58 -36.07 7.60 0.98
CA PRO A 58 -37.08 7.86 2.00
C PRO A 58 -37.20 6.73 3.04
N THR A 59 -36.68 5.55 2.73
CA THR A 59 -36.56 4.37 3.61
C THR A 59 -35.12 4.22 4.10
N ILE A 60 -34.87 3.25 4.99
CA ILE A 60 -33.50 2.94 5.48
C ILE A 60 -32.55 2.59 4.32
N VAL A 61 -33.00 1.74 3.39
CA VAL A 61 -32.32 1.39 2.13
C VAL A 61 -33.33 1.23 0.97
N ASP A 62 -32.84 1.21 -0.27
CA ASP A 62 -33.61 0.89 -1.47
C ASP A 62 -32.86 -0.05 -2.42
N ALA A 63 -33.48 -0.36 -3.57
CA ALA A 63 -33.00 -1.32 -4.57
C ALA A 63 -31.60 -1.02 -5.15
N ARG A 64 -31.04 0.18 -4.96
CA ARG A 64 -29.63 0.47 -5.33
C ARG A 64 -28.64 -0.41 -4.57
N ASN A 65 -29.03 -0.97 -3.43
CA ASN A 65 -28.20 -1.94 -2.70
C ASN A 65 -27.96 -3.23 -3.48
N GLU A 66 -28.89 -3.68 -4.32
CA GLU A 66 -28.70 -4.89 -5.14
C GLU A 66 -27.62 -4.72 -6.22
N TYR A 67 -27.28 -3.47 -6.56
CA TYR A 67 -26.20 -3.17 -7.50
C TYR A 67 -24.83 -3.09 -6.81
N TRP A 68 -24.76 -2.46 -5.64
CA TRP A 68 -23.48 -2.16 -4.96
C TRP A 68 -23.04 -3.20 -3.94
N ASN A 69 -23.97 -3.96 -3.37
CA ASN A 69 -23.69 -4.89 -2.27
C ASN A 69 -23.88 -6.35 -2.70
N PRO A 70 -23.21 -7.30 -2.02
CA PRO A 70 -22.31 -7.11 -0.87
C PRO A 70 -20.99 -6.42 -1.22
N MET A 71 -20.37 -5.76 -0.25
CA MET A 71 -19.12 -5.02 -0.46
C MET A 71 -17.96 -5.97 -0.82
N ASP A 72 -17.28 -5.71 -1.93
CA ASP A 72 -16.18 -6.54 -2.42
C ASP A 72 -15.00 -6.64 -1.44
N GLN A 73 -14.61 -5.52 -0.84
CA GLN A 73 -13.45 -5.40 0.04
C GLN A 73 -13.74 -4.41 1.17
N TYR A 74 -13.76 -4.91 2.39
CA TYR A 74 -13.78 -4.10 3.62
C TYR A 74 -12.36 -3.95 4.17
N ILE A 75 -12.00 -2.74 4.60
CA ILE A 75 -10.71 -2.41 5.20
C ILE A 75 -10.97 -1.73 6.55
N GLY A 76 -10.45 -2.29 7.63
CA GLY A 76 -10.61 -1.75 8.98
C GLY A 76 -9.68 -2.43 9.97
N GLY A 77 -9.32 -1.75 11.06
CA GLY A 77 -8.37 -2.28 12.02
C GLY A 77 -8.88 -3.52 12.76
N ILE A 78 -7.97 -4.37 13.22
CA ILE A 78 -8.28 -5.62 13.94
C ILE A 78 -9.06 -5.40 15.24
N GLU A 79 -8.98 -4.20 15.82
CA GLU A 79 -9.76 -3.76 16.99
C GLU A 79 -11.28 -3.85 16.78
N HIS A 80 -11.74 -3.88 15.53
CA HIS A 80 -13.15 -3.97 15.17
C HIS A 80 -13.63 -5.40 14.92
N ALA A 81 -12.76 -6.40 15.07
CA ALA A 81 -13.03 -7.77 14.66
C ALA A 81 -14.21 -8.44 15.38
N ILE A 82 -14.44 -8.10 16.66
CA ILE A 82 -15.49 -8.73 17.47
C ILE A 82 -16.78 -7.93 17.45
N LEU A 83 -16.78 -6.66 17.86
CA LEU A 83 -18.02 -5.90 18.02
C LEU A 83 -18.59 -5.45 16.67
N HIS A 84 -17.99 -4.41 16.09
CA HIS A 84 -18.47 -3.79 14.85
C HIS A 84 -18.73 -4.80 13.73
N LEU A 85 -17.79 -5.70 13.43
CA LEU A 85 -17.98 -6.68 12.35
C LEU A 85 -19.09 -7.68 12.65
N LEU A 86 -19.28 -8.10 13.91
CA LEU A 86 -20.39 -8.98 14.27
C LEU A 86 -21.72 -8.24 14.16
N TYR A 87 -21.79 -6.99 14.63
CA TYR A 87 -23.01 -6.18 14.55
C TYR A 87 -23.40 -5.86 13.11
N ALA A 88 -22.43 -5.55 12.24
CA ALA A 88 -22.68 -5.37 10.81
C ALA A 88 -23.27 -6.63 10.16
N ARG A 89 -22.73 -7.82 10.48
CA ARG A 89 -23.25 -9.10 10.00
C ARG A 89 -24.63 -9.41 10.54
N PHE A 90 -24.85 -9.19 11.83
CA PHE A 90 -26.16 -9.37 12.47
C PHE A 90 -27.21 -8.47 11.82
N TRP A 91 -26.90 -7.19 11.67
CA TRP A 91 -27.79 -6.20 11.08
C TRP A 91 -28.14 -6.51 9.63
N THR A 92 -27.15 -6.97 8.85
CA THR A 92 -27.37 -7.45 7.47
C THR A 92 -28.40 -8.57 7.42
N LYS A 93 -28.28 -9.57 8.31
CA LYS A 93 -29.21 -10.71 8.36
C LYS A 93 -30.62 -10.28 8.79
N VAL A 94 -30.72 -9.37 9.75
CA VAL A 94 -32.02 -8.78 10.14
C VAL A 94 -32.65 -8.04 8.96
N MET A 95 -31.90 -7.20 8.25
CA MET A 95 -32.39 -6.48 7.09
C MET A 95 -32.84 -7.42 5.97
N ARG A 96 -32.09 -8.49 5.73
CA ARG A 96 -32.47 -9.56 4.79
C ARG A 96 -33.77 -10.25 5.19
N ASP A 97 -33.89 -10.64 6.46
CA ASP A 97 -35.09 -11.32 6.97
C ASP A 97 -36.34 -10.41 6.94
N MET A 98 -36.13 -9.09 6.99
CA MET A 98 -37.16 -8.07 6.77
C MET A 98 -37.42 -7.74 5.30
N GLY A 99 -36.71 -8.38 4.36
CA GLY A 99 -36.86 -8.16 2.91
C GLY A 99 -36.31 -6.82 2.41
N LEU A 100 -35.38 -6.20 3.15
CA LEU A 100 -34.78 -4.91 2.80
C LEU A 100 -33.54 -5.04 1.90
N VAL A 101 -32.88 -6.19 1.94
CA VAL A 101 -31.69 -6.52 1.12
C VAL A 101 -31.72 -7.99 0.70
N GLY A 102 -31.09 -8.31 -0.44
CA GLY A 102 -31.05 -9.67 -1.02
C GLY A 102 -29.83 -10.54 -0.65
N PHE A 103 -28.92 -10.08 0.21
CA PHE A 103 -27.64 -10.75 0.50
C PHE A 103 -27.44 -11.14 1.97
N ASP A 104 -26.63 -12.18 2.21
CA ASP A 104 -26.48 -12.83 3.53
C ASP A 104 -25.36 -12.26 4.41
N GLU A 105 -24.29 -11.78 3.79
CA GLU A 105 -23.10 -11.26 4.45
C GLU A 105 -22.71 -9.92 3.81
N PRO A 106 -22.33 -8.90 4.59
CA PRO A 106 -22.08 -7.56 4.07
C PRO A 106 -20.75 -7.40 3.35
N PHE A 107 -19.76 -8.27 3.61
CA PHE A 107 -18.39 -8.14 3.12
C PHE A 107 -17.92 -9.46 2.49
N LEU A 108 -17.45 -9.42 1.24
CA LEU A 108 -16.87 -10.58 0.54
C LEU A 108 -15.42 -10.84 0.95
N ARG A 109 -14.64 -9.76 1.15
CA ARG A 109 -13.26 -9.81 1.61
C ARG A 109 -13.06 -8.82 2.74
N LEU A 110 -12.25 -9.21 3.73
CA LEU A 110 -11.84 -8.37 4.84
C LEU A 110 -10.32 -8.28 4.84
N MET A 111 -9.79 -7.06 4.89
CA MET A 111 -8.38 -6.80 5.19
C MET A 111 -8.32 -6.04 6.50
N THR A 112 -7.60 -6.58 7.47
CA THR A 112 -7.34 -5.90 8.74
C THR A 112 -5.99 -5.23 8.72
N GLN A 113 -5.95 -3.90 8.64
CA GLN A 113 -4.66 -3.21 8.61
C GLN A 113 -3.92 -3.29 9.95
N GLY A 114 -2.60 -3.28 9.88
CA GLY A 114 -1.73 -3.11 11.02
C GLY A 114 -1.74 -1.68 11.56
N MET A 115 -1.15 -1.49 12.74
CA MET A 115 -1.10 -0.20 13.43
C MET A 115 0.17 0.58 13.07
N LEU A 116 0.05 1.90 12.99
CA LEU A 116 1.22 2.77 13.09
C LEU A 116 1.65 2.90 14.55
N LEU A 117 2.89 2.52 14.80
CA LEU A 117 3.51 2.57 16.10
C LEU A 117 4.43 3.78 16.20
N ASN A 118 4.58 4.31 17.40
CA ASN A 118 5.59 5.31 17.72
C ASN A 118 6.17 5.05 19.10
N HIS A 119 7.30 5.70 19.38
CA HIS A 119 7.90 5.73 20.71
C HIS A 119 6.96 6.40 21.71
N SER A 120 7.03 5.98 22.97
CA SER A 120 6.27 6.61 24.07
C SER A 120 7.21 7.03 25.18
N TYR A 121 7.01 8.25 25.68
CA TYR A 121 7.78 8.81 26.78
C TYR A 121 6.83 9.39 27.82
N PHE A 122 7.14 9.22 29.10
CA PHE A 122 6.28 9.68 30.18
C PHE A 122 7.03 9.98 31.48
N ARG A 123 6.35 10.64 32.41
CA ARG A 123 6.72 10.73 33.83
C ARG A 123 5.56 10.30 34.70
N ARG A 124 5.86 9.74 35.87
CA ARG A 124 4.87 9.38 36.89
C ARG A 124 4.71 10.53 37.88
N GLY A 125 3.49 11.03 38.02
CA GLY A 125 3.15 12.02 39.05
C GLY A 125 3.02 11.39 40.43
N GLU A 126 3.13 12.21 41.47
CA GLU A 126 3.11 11.77 42.88
C GLU A 126 1.85 10.98 43.27
N LYS A 127 0.72 11.24 42.60
CA LYS A 127 -0.57 10.57 42.85
C LYS A 127 -0.82 9.37 41.91
N GLY A 128 0.20 8.89 41.20
CA GLY A 128 0.12 7.73 40.31
C GLY A 128 -0.39 8.02 38.90
N GLY A 129 -0.71 9.28 38.57
CA GLY A 129 -1.02 9.70 37.20
C GLY A 129 0.20 9.61 36.28
N ILE A 130 -0.01 9.35 35.00
CA ILE A 130 1.05 9.32 33.99
C ILE A 130 0.88 10.54 33.08
N ASP A 131 1.92 11.36 32.97
CA ASP A 131 1.98 12.43 31.98
C ASP A 131 2.87 12.01 30.82
N TYR A 132 2.30 11.95 29.63
CA TYR A 132 2.98 11.56 28.40
C TYR A 132 3.55 12.77 27.67
N PHE A 133 4.65 12.57 26.95
CA PHE A 133 5.33 13.60 26.17
C PHE A 133 5.46 13.18 24.69
N PRO A 134 5.27 14.10 23.73
CA PRO A 134 5.52 13.83 22.32
C PRO A 134 6.96 13.37 22.07
N PRO A 135 7.17 12.35 21.21
CA PRO A 135 8.52 11.91 20.84
C PRO A 135 9.40 13.03 20.31
N ASP A 136 8.83 13.97 19.56
CA ASP A 136 9.56 15.10 18.97
C ASP A 136 10.05 16.10 20.02
N ASP A 137 9.47 16.09 21.22
CA ASP A 137 9.88 16.93 22.35
C ASP A 137 10.95 16.26 23.22
N VAL A 138 11.35 15.03 22.92
CA VAL A 138 12.26 14.23 23.73
C VAL A 138 13.54 13.90 22.96
N GLU A 139 14.69 14.17 23.59
CA GLU A 139 15.97 13.66 23.12
C GLU A 139 16.20 12.24 23.69
N PRO A 140 16.28 11.19 22.85
CA PRO A 140 16.37 9.81 23.33
C PRO A 140 17.75 9.50 23.92
N LEU A 141 17.77 8.93 25.12
CA LEU A 141 18.97 8.38 25.75
C LEU A 141 19.14 6.91 25.36
N ARG A 142 20.33 6.53 24.88
CA ARG A 142 20.63 5.19 24.38
C ARG A 142 21.71 4.49 25.20
N ASP A 143 21.62 3.16 25.30
CA ASP A 143 22.67 2.31 25.85
C ASP A 143 23.83 2.09 24.85
N ALA A 144 24.84 1.32 25.25
CA ALA A 144 26.02 1.03 24.43
C ALA A 144 25.67 0.24 23.15
N GLU A 145 24.56 -0.51 23.19
CA GLU A 145 24.01 -1.27 22.06
C GLU A 145 23.07 -0.43 21.19
N GLY A 146 22.86 0.85 21.51
CA GLY A 146 22.04 1.79 20.76
C GLY A 146 20.53 1.72 21.05
N ARG A 147 20.10 0.96 22.04
CA ARG A 147 18.69 0.83 22.44
C ARG A 147 18.28 2.01 23.30
N ILE A 148 17.06 2.51 23.08
CA ILE A 148 16.51 3.62 23.88
C ILE A 148 16.17 3.09 25.27
N ILE A 149 16.71 3.73 26.31
CA ILE A 149 16.49 3.37 27.71
C ILE A 149 15.74 4.45 28.50
N ALA A 150 15.81 5.71 28.06
CA ALA A 150 15.11 6.86 28.63
C ALA A 150 15.10 8.01 27.60
N GLY A 151 14.70 9.20 28.01
CA GLY A 151 14.94 10.42 27.26
C GLY A 151 15.12 11.64 28.15
N THR A 152 15.45 12.77 27.53
CA THR A 152 15.49 14.09 28.15
C THR A 152 14.46 14.98 27.48
N LEU A 153 13.54 15.57 28.24
CA LEU A 153 12.56 16.49 27.68
C LEU A 153 13.23 17.82 27.33
N LYS A 154 13.06 18.27 26.09
CA LYS A 154 13.74 19.47 25.57
C LYS A 154 13.33 20.76 26.29
N SER A 155 12.11 20.84 26.79
CA SER A 155 11.56 22.07 27.38
C SER A 155 12.08 22.37 28.79
N ASP A 156 12.40 21.34 29.58
CA ASP A 156 12.85 21.50 30.97
C ASP A 156 14.19 20.81 31.29
N GLY A 157 14.76 20.08 30.34
CA GLY A 157 16.03 19.36 30.50
C GLY A 157 15.98 18.18 31.48
N GLN A 158 14.79 17.78 31.95
CA GLN A 158 14.64 16.71 32.93
C GLN A 158 14.37 15.36 32.25
N SER A 159 14.74 14.27 32.93
CA SER A 159 14.59 12.92 32.41
C SER A 159 13.12 12.50 32.26
N VAL A 160 12.84 11.69 31.24
CA VAL A 160 11.56 11.01 31.00
C VAL A 160 11.79 9.50 30.88
N GLU A 161 10.85 8.70 31.37
CA GLU A 161 10.84 7.24 31.21
C GLU A 161 10.49 6.88 29.77
N TYR A 162 11.13 5.84 29.23
CA TYR A 162 10.79 5.28 27.93
C TYR A 162 9.78 4.13 28.08
N GLY A 163 8.60 4.27 27.48
CA GLY A 163 7.52 3.29 27.52
C GLY A 163 7.54 2.26 26.40
N GLY A 164 8.59 2.24 25.57
CA GLY A 164 8.66 1.39 24.40
C GLY A 164 7.88 1.94 23.19
N THR A 165 7.81 1.12 22.15
CA THR A 165 6.99 1.39 20.96
C THR A 165 5.56 0.91 21.19
N GLY A 166 4.58 1.67 20.72
CA GLY A 166 3.18 1.28 20.80
C GLY A 166 2.29 2.07 19.87
N THR A 167 1.02 1.66 19.74
CA THR A 167 0.02 2.31 18.88
C THR A 167 -0.03 3.81 19.15
N MET A 168 0.00 4.60 18.07
CA MET A 168 -0.20 6.03 18.14
C MET A 168 -1.57 6.35 18.77
N SER A 169 -1.61 7.25 19.75
CA SER A 169 -2.85 7.67 20.40
C SER A 169 -2.73 9.07 21.00
N LYS A 170 -3.86 9.78 21.07
CA LYS A 170 -3.94 11.11 21.70
C LYS A 170 -3.56 11.05 23.18
N SER A 171 -3.97 10.00 23.90
CA SER A 171 -3.69 9.84 25.33
C SER A 171 -2.20 9.67 25.64
N LYS A 172 -1.45 9.00 24.75
CA LYS A 172 0.00 8.82 24.89
C LYS A 172 0.82 9.94 24.26
N LYS A 173 0.16 10.95 23.67
CA LYS A 173 0.77 12.07 22.93
C LYS A 173 1.82 11.66 21.89
N ASN A 174 1.76 10.42 21.39
CA ASN A 174 2.76 9.86 20.46
C ASN A 174 2.27 9.79 19.00
N GLY A 175 1.11 10.39 18.72
CA GLY A 175 0.60 10.50 17.36
C GLY A 175 1.33 11.60 16.59
N VAL A 176 1.56 11.34 15.30
CA VAL A 176 2.04 12.34 14.36
C VAL A 176 0.84 12.91 13.62
N ASP A 177 0.72 14.24 13.56
CA ASP A 177 -0.38 14.89 12.85
C ASP A 177 -0.13 14.79 11.32
N PRO A 178 -1.02 14.13 10.55
CA PRO A 178 -0.88 14.07 9.11
C PRO A 178 -0.91 15.46 8.44
N HIS A 179 -1.51 16.49 9.05
CA HIS A 179 -1.55 17.82 8.45
C HIS A 179 -0.16 18.46 8.36
N GLU A 180 0.69 18.31 9.38
CA GLU A 180 2.05 18.84 9.38
C GLU A 180 2.90 18.16 8.31
N LEU A 181 2.76 16.84 8.20
CA LEU A 181 3.39 16.02 7.17
C LEU A 181 2.98 16.46 5.76
N ILE A 182 1.67 16.62 5.53
CA ILE A 182 1.11 17.05 4.25
C ILE A 182 1.56 18.48 3.92
N ALA A 183 1.58 19.39 4.89
CA ALA A 183 2.04 20.76 4.69
C ALA A 183 3.53 20.82 4.30
N LYS A 184 4.37 19.97 4.91
CA LYS A 184 5.81 19.95 4.67
C LYS A 184 6.22 19.23 3.40
N TYR A 185 5.62 18.07 3.11
CA TYR A 185 6.06 17.18 2.03
C TYR A 185 4.99 16.88 0.97
N GLY A 186 3.76 17.35 1.14
CA GLY A 186 2.63 17.08 0.25
C GLY A 186 1.90 15.76 0.52
N ALA A 187 0.65 15.69 0.05
CA ALA A 187 -0.22 14.53 0.26
C ALA A 187 0.33 13.24 -0.36
N ASP A 188 0.96 13.32 -1.52
CA ASP A 188 1.54 12.14 -2.18
C ASP A 188 2.70 11.54 -1.40
N THR A 189 3.54 12.36 -0.77
CA THR A 189 4.61 11.83 0.10
C THR A 189 4.02 11.06 1.28
N ALA A 190 3.01 11.63 1.93
CA ALA A 190 2.32 10.99 3.05
C ALA A 190 1.71 9.63 2.64
N ARG A 191 0.98 9.61 1.52
CA ARG A 191 0.36 8.39 0.98
C ARG A 191 1.40 7.34 0.60
N LEU A 192 2.45 7.74 -0.13
CA LEU A 192 3.53 6.86 -0.55
C LEU A 192 4.23 6.22 0.66
N PHE A 193 4.55 7.03 1.67
CA PHE A 193 5.16 6.54 2.89
C PHE A 193 4.29 5.48 3.58
N VAL A 194 3.01 5.76 3.82
CA VAL A 194 2.10 4.80 4.47
C VAL A 194 1.97 3.51 3.66
N MET A 195 1.87 3.61 2.33
CA MET A 195 1.78 2.44 1.45
C MET A 195 3.10 1.65 1.35
N PHE A 196 4.25 2.26 1.67
CA PHE A 196 5.58 1.65 1.54
C PHE A 196 6.17 1.14 2.86
N ALA A 197 5.71 1.66 4.00
CA ALA A 197 6.27 1.38 5.33
C ALA A 197 6.30 -0.12 5.66
N GLY A 198 5.37 -0.91 5.14
CA GLY A 198 5.33 -2.36 5.31
C GLY A 198 4.12 -2.98 4.63
N PRO A 199 3.95 -4.31 4.72
CA PRO A 199 2.72 -4.97 4.31
C PRO A 199 1.51 -4.35 5.05
N PRO A 200 0.36 -4.16 4.40
CA PRO A 200 -0.77 -3.45 5.01
C PRO A 200 -1.30 -4.07 6.31
N GLU A 201 -1.11 -5.38 6.49
CA GLU A 201 -1.56 -6.15 7.66
C GLU A 201 -0.58 -6.05 8.85
N ASP A 202 0.67 -5.66 8.59
CA ASP A 202 1.72 -5.58 9.59
C ASP A 202 1.73 -4.21 10.25
N SER A 203 2.03 -4.18 11.55
CA SER A 203 2.27 -2.91 12.24
C SER A 203 3.62 -2.34 11.80
N ALA A 204 3.66 -1.03 11.57
CA ALA A 204 4.87 -0.34 11.14
C ALA A 204 5.27 0.74 12.16
N LEU A 205 6.56 0.79 12.49
CA LEU A 205 7.11 1.88 13.29
C LEU A 205 7.27 3.13 12.43
N TRP A 206 6.79 4.25 12.94
CA TRP A 206 6.98 5.55 12.31
C TRP A 206 8.47 5.89 12.14
N SER A 207 8.82 6.48 11.00
CA SER A 207 10.20 6.87 10.68
C SER A 207 10.18 8.11 9.79
N ASP A 208 10.71 9.23 10.30
CA ASP A 208 10.86 10.45 9.50
C ASP A 208 11.84 10.26 8.33
N ASP A 209 12.90 9.47 8.52
CA ASP A 209 13.83 9.10 7.45
C ASP A 209 13.12 8.39 6.29
N ALA A 210 12.14 7.53 6.60
CA ALA A 210 11.35 6.83 5.59
C ALA A 210 10.40 7.79 4.85
N VAL A 211 9.83 8.79 5.54
CA VAL A 211 9.07 9.88 4.91
C VAL A 211 9.95 10.67 3.94
N GLU A 212 11.17 11.05 4.36
CA GLU A 212 12.11 11.76 3.49
C GLU A 212 12.58 10.90 2.31
N GLY A 213 12.70 9.59 2.50
CA GLY A 213 12.92 8.63 1.42
C GLY A 213 11.81 8.67 0.38
N ALA A 214 10.55 8.65 0.81
CA ALA A 214 9.37 8.78 -0.06
C ALA A 214 9.39 10.11 -0.84
N TYR A 215 9.68 11.22 -0.16
CA TYR A 215 9.78 12.54 -0.80
C TYR A 215 10.88 12.60 -1.86
N ARG A 216 12.07 12.07 -1.56
CA ARG A 216 13.19 12.01 -2.50
C ARG A 216 12.87 11.18 -3.74
N PHE A 217 12.14 10.08 -3.58
CA PHE A 217 11.69 9.28 -4.72
C PHE A 217 10.75 10.08 -5.64
N LEU A 218 9.76 10.78 -5.08
CA LEU A 218 8.84 11.60 -5.89
C LEU A 218 9.56 12.75 -6.60
N LYS A 219 10.54 13.38 -5.94
CA LYS A 219 11.41 14.38 -6.60
C LYS A 219 12.19 13.79 -7.77
N ARG A 220 12.72 12.57 -7.64
CA ARG A 220 13.42 11.88 -8.74
C ARG A 220 12.49 11.56 -9.90
N LEU A 221 11.29 11.06 -9.62
CA LEU A 221 10.26 10.83 -10.64
C LEU A 221 9.93 12.12 -11.41
N TRP A 222 9.70 13.21 -10.67
CA TRP A 222 9.44 14.51 -11.26
C TRP A 222 10.60 14.98 -12.14
N ALA A 223 11.83 14.98 -11.62
CA ALA A 223 13.01 15.40 -12.38
C ALA A 223 13.20 14.57 -13.66
N TYR A 224 13.09 13.25 -13.55
CA TYR A 224 13.20 12.35 -14.71
C TYR A 224 12.19 12.69 -15.81
N ALA A 225 10.94 12.96 -15.44
CA ALA A 225 9.88 13.35 -16.36
C ALA A 225 10.12 14.73 -16.97
N GLN A 226 10.47 15.73 -16.16
CA GLN A 226 10.70 17.10 -16.64
C GLN A 226 11.88 17.20 -17.59
N ASP A 227 12.99 16.52 -17.30
CA ASP A 227 14.19 16.51 -18.14
C ASP A 227 13.92 15.95 -19.55
N ARG A 228 12.82 15.22 -19.73
CA ARG A 228 12.43 14.57 -20.99
C ARG A 228 11.14 15.12 -21.58
N ALA A 229 10.49 16.10 -20.94
CA ALA A 229 9.15 16.56 -21.31
C ALA A 229 9.03 16.97 -22.78
N GLU A 230 10.00 17.74 -23.30
CA GLU A 230 9.99 18.18 -24.71
C GLU A 230 10.11 17.01 -25.69
N ALA A 231 10.97 16.03 -25.38
CA ALA A 231 11.15 14.86 -26.23
C ALA A 231 9.92 13.95 -26.22
N LEU A 232 9.29 13.80 -25.05
CA LEU A 232 8.11 12.96 -24.83
C LEU A 232 6.84 13.54 -25.44
N ALA A 233 6.71 14.87 -25.45
CA ALA A 233 5.58 15.59 -26.06
C ALA A 233 5.49 15.42 -27.60
N ARG A 234 6.57 14.94 -28.24
CA ARG A 234 6.56 14.61 -29.68
C ARG A 234 5.64 13.41 -29.94
N ALA A 235 5.10 13.33 -31.14
CA ALA A 235 4.23 12.22 -31.53
C ALA A 235 4.94 10.85 -31.35
N PRO A 236 4.21 9.81 -30.91
CA PRO A 236 4.78 8.48 -30.74
C PRO A 236 5.21 7.91 -32.10
N VAL A 237 6.36 7.25 -32.10
CA VAL A 237 6.93 6.55 -33.24
C VAL A 237 6.71 5.05 -33.07
N ALA A 238 6.25 4.39 -34.13
CA ALA A 238 6.11 2.94 -34.14
C ALA A 238 7.50 2.28 -33.99
N MET A 239 7.64 1.41 -33.00
CA MET A 239 8.90 0.74 -32.69
C MET A 239 8.88 -0.73 -33.09
N ASP A 240 9.93 -1.14 -33.80
CA ASP A 240 10.29 -2.55 -33.94
C ASP A 240 11.21 -2.96 -32.80
N TRP A 241 10.61 -3.43 -31.70
CA TRP A 241 11.35 -3.87 -30.52
C TRP A 241 12.18 -5.13 -30.75
N VAL A 242 11.92 -5.91 -31.81
CA VAL A 242 12.71 -7.12 -32.12
C VAL A 242 14.13 -6.71 -32.53
N ASN A 243 14.22 -5.67 -33.36
CA ASN A 243 15.48 -5.15 -33.91
C ASN A 243 16.05 -3.96 -33.13
N ALA A 244 15.43 -3.58 -32.01
CA ALA A 244 15.92 -2.50 -31.16
C ALA A 244 17.28 -2.86 -30.50
N PRO A 245 18.12 -1.86 -30.15
CA PRO A 245 19.38 -2.08 -29.47
C PRO A 245 19.24 -2.98 -28.23
N PRO A 246 20.11 -3.99 -28.02
CA PRO A 246 20.00 -4.92 -26.90
C PRO A 246 19.91 -4.26 -25.52
N ALA A 247 20.60 -3.14 -25.31
CA ALA A 247 20.53 -2.36 -24.07
C ALA A 247 19.12 -1.80 -23.81
N LEU A 248 18.43 -1.29 -24.83
CA LEU A 248 17.06 -0.79 -24.71
C LEU A 248 16.06 -1.92 -24.53
N ARG A 249 16.24 -3.06 -25.22
CA ARG A 249 15.42 -4.27 -25.00
C ARG A 249 15.54 -4.76 -23.56
N ALA A 250 16.73 -4.72 -22.97
CA ALA A 250 16.97 -5.09 -21.58
C ALA A 250 16.23 -4.18 -20.59
N ILE A 251 16.30 -2.85 -20.78
CA ILE A 251 15.56 -1.88 -19.95
C ILE A 251 14.04 -2.08 -20.10
N ARG A 252 13.55 -2.21 -21.34
CA ARG A 252 12.12 -2.46 -21.60
C ARG A 252 11.62 -3.71 -20.89
N ARG A 253 12.41 -4.79 -20.92
CA ARG A 253 12.12 -6.03 -20.19
C ARG A 253 12.01 -5.77 -18.69
N GLU A 254 12.96 -5.06 -18.08
CA GLU A 254 12.91 -4.76 -16.65
C GLU A 254 11.67 -3.97 -16.25
N VAL A 255 11.27 -2.98 -17.06
CA VAL A 255 10.02 -2.24 -16.88
C VAL A 255 8.81 -3.18 -16.89
N HIS A 256 8.72 -4.08 -17.88
CA HIS A 256 7.61 -5.03 -17.98
C HIS A 256 7.63 -6.13 -16.89
N VAL A 257 8.81 -6.53 -16.42
CA VAL A 257 8.96 -7.45 -15.27
C VAL A 257 8.37 -6.81 -14.01
N HIS A 258 8.69 -5.53 -13.76
CA HIS A 258 8.19 -4.82 -12.59
C HIS A 258 6.73 -4.38 -12.73
N LEU A 259 6.26 -4.11 -13.95
CA LEU A 259 4.83 -3.95 -14.22
C LEU A 259 4.05 -5.23 -13.87
N LYS A 260 4.55 -6.41 -14.28
CA LYS A 260 3.93 -7.68 -13.92
C LYS A 260 3.89 -7.87 -12.41
N GLN A 261 5.00 -7.56 -11.72
CA GLN A 261 5.06 -7.60 -10.26
C GLN A 261 3.98 -6.69 -9.64
N ALA A 262 3.87 -5.44 -10.09
CA ALA A 262 2.90 -4.49 -9.57
C ALA A 262 1.45 -4.94 -9.80
N ASP A 263 1.12 -5.49 -10.98
CA ASP A 263 -0.23 -6.02 -11.27
C ASP A 263 -0.61 -7.16 -10.31
N ASP A 264 0.30 -8.12 -10.13
CA ASP A 264 0.10 -9.24 -9.22
C ASP A 264 -0.03 -8.76 -7.76
N ASP A 265 0.78 -7.78 -7.35
CA ASP A 265 0.82 -7.27 -5.98
C ASP A 265 -0.39 -6.39 -5.63
N TYR A 266 -0.98 -5.64 -6.57
CA TYR A 266 -2.25 -4.96 -6.35
C TYR A 266 -3.39 -5.95 -6.09
N ARG A 267 -3.46 -7.05 -6.86
CA ARG A 267 -4.47 -8.11 -6.65
C ARG A 267 -4.30 -8.80 -5.30
N ARG A 268 -3.07 -8.90 -4.81
CA ARG A 268 -2.70 -9.50 -3.52
C ARG A 268 -2.68 -8.49 -2.37
N VAL A 269 -2.98 -7.22 -2.63
CA VAL A 269 -3.02 -6.14 -1.65
C VAL A 269 -1.67 -5.97 -0.93
N LYS A 270 -0.57 -6.04 -1.68
CA LYS A 270 0.81 -5.83 -1.19
C LYS A 270 1.35 -4.49 -1.69
N TYR A 271 0.79 -3.39 -1.17
CA TYR A 271 1.08 -2.03 -1.65
C TYR A 271 2.55 -1.62 -1.49
N ASN A 272 3.25 -2.12 -0.48
CA ASN A 272 4.67 -1.83 -0.29
C ASN A 272 5.54 -2.40 -1.41
N THR A 273 5.19 -3.57 -1.93
CA THR A 273 5.91 -4.17 -3.06
C THR A 273 5.49 -3.59 -4.40
N VAL A 274 4.28 -3.02 -4.52
CA VAL A 274 3.89 -2.15 -5.64
C VAL A 274 4.77 -0.90 -5.70
N VAL A 275 4.94 -0.20 -4.57
CA VAL A 275 5.82 0.99 -4.51
C VAL A 275 7.26 0.59 -4.85
N SER A 276 7.74 -0.53 -4.31
CA SER A 276 9.06 -1.07 -4.68
C SER A 276 9.18 -1.37 -6.17
N ALA A 277 8.14 -1.91 -6.81
CA ALA A 277 8.12 -2.13 -8.26
C ALA A 277 8.21 -0.80 -9.02
N GLY A 278 7.44 0.23 -8.62
CA GLY A 278 7.53 1.57 -9.19
C GLY A 278 8.92 2.20 -9.06
N MET A 279 9.58 2.04 -7.91
CA MET A 279 10.97 2.46 -7.72
C MET A 279 11.94 1.74 -8.67
N LYS A 280 11.78 0.43 -8.85
CA LYS A 280 12.63 -0.35 -9.77
C LYS A 280 12.37 0.00 -11.24
N MET A 281 11.12 0.27 -11.62
CA MET A 281 10.78 0.78 -12.95
C MET A 281 11.48 2.11 -13.22
N LEU A 282 11.43 3.06 -12.26
CA LEU A 282 12.14 4.33 -12.41
C LEU A 282 13.66 4.13 -12.54
N ASN A 283 14.26 3.28 -11.70
CA ASN A 283 15.70 2.98 -11.78
C ASN A 283 16.09 2.39 -13.14
N ALA A 284 15.27 1.49 -13.71
CA ALA A 284 15.51 0.95 -15.05
C ALA A 284 15.43 2.04 -16.12
N LEU A 285 14.44 2.93 -16.03
CA LEU A 285 14.24 4.05 -16.95
C LEU A 285 15.34 5.11 -16.90
N GLU A 286 15.95 5.32 -15.74
CA GLU A 286 17.15 6.17 -15.58
C GLU A 286 18.36 5.63 -16.37
N GLY A 287 18.34 4.35 -16.78
CA GLY A 287 19.32 3.77 -17.70
C GLY A 287 19.19 4.27 -19.15
N VAL A 288 18.10 4.96 -19.50
CA VAL A 288 17.91 5.58 -20.81
C VAL A 288 18.60 6.96 -20.84
N ALA A 289 19.60 7.11 -21.71
CA ALA A 289 20.35 8.35 -21.86
C ALA A 289 19.43 9.56 -22.15
N PRO A 290 19.72 10.77 -21.63
CA PRO A 290 18.90 11.97 -21.89
C PRO A 290 18.85 12.37 -23.37
N ASP A 291 19.96 12.23 -24.09
CA ASP A 291 20.10 12.45 -25.54
C ASP A 291 19.82 11.18 -26.35
N ALA A 292 18.84 10.40 -25.90
CA ALA A 292 18.51 9.12 -26.50
C ALA A 292 18.14 9.22 -27.99
N THR A 293 18.50 8.16 -28.71
CA THR A 293 17.95 7.85 -30.04
C THR A 293 16.41 7.84 -30.01
N PRO A 294 15.72 7.94 -31.17
CA PRO A 294 14.27 7.83 -31.22
C PRO A 294 13.73 6.60 -30.46
N ALA A 295 14.42 5.46 -30.54
CA ALA A 295 14.07 4.24 -29.81
C ALA A 295 14.12 4.41 -28.28
N GLY A 296 15.11 5.16 -27.76
CA GLY A 296 15.20 5.42 -26.32
C GLY A 296 14.15 6.44 -25.85
N ILE A 297 13.83 7.45 -26.68
CA ILE A 297 12.72 8.37 -26.39
C ILE A 297 11.40 7.60 -26.32
N GLU A 298 11.13 6.70 -27.26
CA GLU A 298 9.94 5.85 -27.22
C GLU A 298 9.91 4.92 -26.00
N LEU A 299 11.06 4.35 -25.60
CA LEU A 299 11.13 3.55 -24.39
C LEU A 299 10.82 4.37 -23.14
N ALA A 300 11.36 5.59 -23.03
CA ALA A 300 11.07 6.48 -21.93
C ALA A 300 9.58 6.87 -21.90
N ARG A 301 8.97 7.10 -23.07
CA ARG A 301 7.53 7.39 -23.21
C ARG A 301 6.65 6.22 -22.78
N GLU A 302 6.90 5.03 -23.32
CA GLU A 302 6.19 3.81 -22.91
C GLU A 302 6.35 3.60 -21.40
N GLY A 303 7.58 3.60 -20.90
CA GLY A 303 7.90 3.31 -19.51
C GLY A 303 7.30 4.29 -18.52
N LEU A 304 7.35 5.60 -18.79
CA LEU A 304 6.71 6.61 -17.94
C LEU A 304 5.20 6.46 -17.96
N SER A 305 4.58 6.23 -19.12
CA SER A 305 3.13 5.97 -19.17
C SER A 305 2.72 4.77 -18.30
N LEU A 306 3.51 3.69 -18.32
CA LEU A 306 3.27 2.51 -17.47
C LEU A 306 3.47 2.85 -15.99
N LEU A 307 4.58 3.51 -15.64
CA LEU A 307 4.93 3.87 -14.27
C LEU A 307 3.91 4.81 -13.63
N LEU A 308 3.49 5.85 -14.34
CA LEU A 308 2.52 6.82 -13.82
C LEU A 308 1.17 6.15 -13.53
N ARG A 309 0.69 5.27 -14.40
CA ARG A 309 -0.56 4.52 -14.16
C ARG A 309 -0.44 3.53 -13.00
N VAL A 310 0.71 2.86 -12.85
CA VAL A 310 0.96 1.97 -11.70
C VAL A 310 0.98 2.75 -10.38
N LEU A 311 1.56 3.95 -10.37
CA LEU A 311 1.68 4.78 -9.18
C LEU A 311 0.43 5.61 -8.87
N ASN A 312 -0.47 5.83 -9.84
CA ASN A 312 -1.64 6.69 -9.67
C ASN A 312 -2.54 6.34 -8.47
N PRO A 313 -2.83 5.06 -8.16
CA PRO A 313 -3.58 4.72 -6.96
C PRO A 313 -2.86 5.12 -5.64
N VAL A 314 -1.53 5.23 -5.66
CA VAL A 314 -0.71 5.57 -4.49
C VAL A 314 -0.46 7.07 -4.39
N VAL A 315 -0.03 7.71 -5.48
CA VAL A 315 0.38 9.12 -5.53
C VAL A 315 -0.33 9.88 -6.67
N PRO A 316 -1.66 10.07 -6.58
CA PRO A 316 -2.47 10.53 -7.69
C PRO A 316 -2.15 11.94 -8.18
N HIS A 317 -1.67 12.84 -7.31
CA HIS A 317 -1.55 14.26 -7.68
C HIS A 317 -0.36 14.49 -8.61
N ILE A 318 0.82 13.94 -8.27
CA ILE A 318 2.02 14.01 -9.08
C ILE A 318 1.84 13.23 -10.39
N THR A 319 1.17 12.07 -10.35
CA THR A 319 0.93 11.28 -11.56
C THR A 319 -0.02 11.97 -12.50
N HIS A 320 -1.11 12.57 -11.99
CA HIS A 320 -2.03 13.36 -12.81
C HIS A 320 -1.33 14.58 -13.43
N ALA A 321 -0.57 15.35 -12.63
CA ALA A 321 0.15 16.51 -13.13
C ALA A 321 1.16 16.15 -14.25
N LEU A 322 1.95 15.09 -14.04
CA LEU A 322 2.89 14.61 -15.05
C LEU A 322 2.17 14.02 -16.28
N TRP A 323 1.02 13.37 -16.09
CA TRP A 323 0.24 12.78 -17.18
C TRP A 323 -0.24 13.82 -18.18
N GLU A 324 -0.80 14.91 -17.67
CA GLU A 324 -1.22 16.07 -18.46
C GLU A 324 -0.02 16.75 -19.15
N GLN A 325 1.02 17.07 -18.38
CA GLN A 325 2.19 17.80 -18.89
C GLN A 325 2.93 17.04 -20.00
N LEU A 326 2.97 15.71 -19.91
CA LEU A 326 3.63 14.86 -20.91
C LEU A 326 2.74 14.52 -22.11
N GLY A 327 1.49 15.01 -22.13
CA GLY A 327 0.57 14.84 -23.26
C GLY A 327 -0.07 13.45 -23.36
N TYR A 328 0.03 12.62 -22.31
CA TYR A 328 -0.59 11.28 -22.33
C TYR A 328 -2.11 11.35 -22.39
N ALA A 329 -2.71 12.43 -21.85
CA ALA A 329 -4.15 12.64 -21.90
C ALA A 329 -4.71 12.69 -23.33
N ALA A 330 -3.94 13.22 -24.29
CA ALA A 330 -4.34 13.26 -25.70
C ALA A 330 -4.45 11.87 -26.34
N GLN A 331 -3.71 10.89 -25.82
CA GLN A 331 -3.67 9.52 -26.35
C GLN A 331 -4.59 8.57 -25.58
N TYR A 332 -4.65 8.71 -24.26
CA TYR A 332 -5.25 7.72 -23.36
C TYR A 332 -6.44 8.27 -22.55
N GLY A 333 -6.76 9.56 -22.67
CA GLY A 333 -7.73 10.25 -21.81
C GLY A 333 -7.15 10.62 -20.45
N ASP A 334 -7.99 11.15 -19.56
CA ASP A 334 -7.63 11.45 -18.17
C ASP A 334 -7.03 10.20 -17.50
N ILE A 335 -6.01 10.36 -16.65
CA ILE A 335 -5.35 9.22 -15.99
C ILE A 335 -6.32 8.36 -15.16
N LEU A 336 -7.45 8.92 -14.70
CA LEU A 336 -8.50 8.21 -13.99
C LEU A 336 -9.29 7.26 -14.90
N ASP A 337 -9.43 7.61 -16.18
CA ASP A 337 -10.15 6.81 -17.19
C ASP A 337 -9.19 5.99 -18.07
N ALA A 338 -7.89 6.28 -18.00
CA ALA A 338 -6.87 5.60 -18.78
C ALA A 338 -6.85 4.08 -18.46
N PRO A 339 -6.71 3.23 -19.49
CA PRO A 339 -6.72 1.79 -19.28
C PRO A 339 -5.54 1.37 -18.42
N TRP A 340 -5.80 0.42 -17.50
CA TRP A 340 -4.75 -0.19 -16.70
C TRP A 340 -3.64 -0.76 -17.61
N PRO A 341 -2.35 -0.50 -17.30
CA PRO A 341 -1.23 -0.94 -18.13
C PRO A 341 -1.17 -2.46 -18.25
N LYS A 342 -0.96 -2.95 -19.48
CA LYS A 342 -0.85 -4.38 -19.77
C LYS A 342 0.61 -4.77 -19.97
N VAL A 343 0.98 -5.90 -19.39
CA VAL A 343 2.30 -6.51 -19.59
C VAL A 343 2.41 -7.02 -21.03
N ASP A 344 3.45 -6.58 -21.73
CA ASP A 344 3.82 -7.14 -23.04
C ASP A 344 4.65 -8.40 -22.83
N THR A 345 4.06 -9.56 -23.10
CA THR A 345 4.74 -10.86 -22.95
C THR A 345 5.96 -11.01 -23.88
N ALA A 346 5.98 -10.32 -25.03
CA ALA A 346 7.15 -10.32 -25.91
C ALA A 346 8.32 -9.55 -25.29
N ALA A 347 8.05 -8.49 -24.52
CA ALA A 347 9.07 -7.77 -23.77
C ALA A 347 9.74 -8.62 -22.69
N LEU A 348 9.04 -9.64 -22.18
CA LEU A 348 9.55 -10.55 -21.16
C LEU A 348 10.44 -11.67 -21.72
N ALA A 349 10.42 -11.89 -23.03
CA ALA A 349 11.20 -12.94 -23.68
C ALA A 349 12.70 -12.72 -23.45
N GLN A 350 13.40 -13.81 -23.17
CA GLN A 350 14.85 -13.81 -22.99
C GLN A 350 15.45 -14.73 -24.04
N GLU A 351 16.52 -14.30 -24.68
CA GLU A 351 17.31 -15.16 -25.57
C GLU A 351 18.18 -16.12 -24.76
N GLU A 352 18.63 -15.68 -23.58
CA GLU A 352 19.43 -16.47 -22.63
C GLU A 352 18.87 -16.39 -21.21
N VAL A 353 18.94 -17.50 -20.48
CA VAL A 353 18.61 -17.58 -19.05
C VAL A 353 19.85 -17.91 -18.24
N GLU A 354 19.93 -17.33 -17.04
CA GLU A 354 20.99 -17.60 -16.07
C GLU A 354 20.51 -18.64 -15.05
N LEU A 355 21.15 -19.82 -15.06
CA LEU A 355 20.87 -20.90 -14.14
C LEU A 355 21.86 -20.87 -12.97
N VAL A 356 21.39 -21.10 -11.76
CA VAL A 356 22.25 -21.32 -10.60
C VAL A 356 23.05 -22.61 -10.81
N LEU A 357 24.37 -22.52 -10.79
CA LEU A 357 25.26 -23.66 -10.99
C LEU A 357 25.72 -24.22 -9.64
N GLN A 358 25.38 -25.47 -9.38
CA GLN A 358 25.80 -26.20 -8.20
C GLN A 358 26.70 -27.40 -8.56
N VAL A 359 27.64 -27.71 -7.66
CA VAL A 359 28.45 -28.93 -7.71
C VAL A 359 28.33 -29.63 -6.37
N ASN A 360 27.86 -30.88 -6.37
CA ASN A 360 27.53 -31.64 -5.15
C ASN A 360 26.67 -30.84 -4.16
N GLY A 361 25.66 -30.13 -4.68
CA GLY A 361 24.70 -29.34 -3.90
C GLY A 361 25.22 -28.01 -3.36
N LYS A 362 26.49 -27.65 -3.61
CA LYS A 362 27.07 -26.36 -3.20
C LYS A 362 27.04 -25.36 -4.36
N LEU A 363 26.66 -24.11 -4.09
CA LEU A 363 26.68 -23.01 -5.07
C LEU A 363 28.12 -22.76 -5.55
N ARG A 364 28.34 -22.82 -6.86
CA ARG A 364 29.65 -22.60 -7.51
C ARG A 364 29.67 -21.49 -8.55
N GLY A 365 28.51 -21.06 -9.02
CA GLY A 365 28.43 -19.93 -9.91
C GLY A 365 27.09 -19.84 -10.63
N LYS A 366 27.15 -19.33 -11.85
CA LYS A 366 26.01 -19.12 -12.73
C LYS A 366 26.36 -19.68 -14.11
N LEU A 367 25.38 -20.28 -14.77
CA LEU A 367 25.50 -20.80 -16.14
C LEU A 367 24.52 -20.06 -17.04
N ARG A 368 25.00 -19.38 -18.07
CA ARG A 368 24.15 -18.77 -19.10
C ARG A 368 23.94 -19.76 -20.24
N VAL A 369 22.68 -19.98 -20.60
CA VAL A 369 22.25 -20.87 -21.68
C VAL A 369 21.14 -20.20 -22.46
N ALA A 370 20.92 -20.59 -23.72
CA ALA A 370 19.76 -20.12 -24.47
C ALA A 370 18.46 -20.44 -23.71
N ALA A 371 17.46 -19.56 -23.72
CA ALA A 371 16.20 -19.79 -23.01
C ALA A 371 15.43 -21.00 -23.55
N ALA A 372 15.62 -21.33 -24.83
CA ALA A 372 15.09 -22.51 -25.49
C ALA A 372 16.03 -23.74 -25.41
N ALA A 373 17.12 -23.66 -24.64
CA ALA A 373 18.04 -24.78 -24.49
C ALA A 373 17.33 -25.98 -23.85
N ASP A 374 17.42 -27.13 -24.52
CA ASP A 374 16.95 -28.39 -23.97
C ASP A 374 17.89 -28.91 -22.87
N SER A 375 17.46 -29.97 -22.16
CA SER A 375 18.26 -30.55 -21.08
C SER A 375 19.66 -30.97 -21.54
N ALA A 376 19.81 -31.50 -22.76
CA ALA A 376 21.09 -31.94 -23.28
C ALA A 376 22.06 -30.76 -23.51
N ALA A 377 21.57 -29.65 -24.05
CA ALA A 377 22.35 -28.43 -24.23
C ALA A 377 22.79 -27.83 -22.88
N ILE A 378 21.89 -27.83 -21.89
CA ILE A 378 22.19 -27.36 -20.52
C ILE A 378 23.24 -28.25 -19.85
N GLU A 379 23.11 -29.58 -19.94
CA GLU A 379 24.07 -30.54 -19.39
C GLU A 379 25.46 -30.33 -19.99
N LYS A 380 25.54 -30.21 -21.31
CA LYS A 380 26.80 -29.98 -22.02
C LYS A 380 27.46 -28.66 -21.59
N ALA A 381 26.67 -27.59 -21.49
CA ALA A 381 27.16 -26.28 -21.03
C ALA A 381 27.61 -26.32 -19.56
N ALA A 382 26.88 -27.03 -18.69
CA ALA A 382 27.22 -27.17 -17.27
C ALA A 382 28.54 -27.93 -17.10
N VAL A 383 28.72 -29.06 -17.77
CA VAL A 383 29.95 -29.86 -17.68
C VAL A 383 31.16 -29.11 -18.25
N ALA A 384 30.96 -28.33 -19.31
CA ALA A 384 32.02 -27.49 -19.90
C ALA A 384 32.37 -26.25 -19.06
N SER A 385 31.59 -25.93 -18.02
CA SER A 385 31.82 -24.75 -17.19
C SER A 385 33.15 -24.83 -16.43
N PRO A 386 33.95 -23.75 -16.39
CA PRO A 386 35.17 -23.68 -15.59
C PRO A 386 34.94 -24.01 -14.11
N GLU A 387 33.79 -23.62 -13.56
CA GLU A 387 33.45 -23.88 -12.14
C GLU A 387 33.22 -25.37 -11.88
N VAL A 388 32.56 -26.08 -12.81
CA VAL A 388 32.39 -27.53 -12.68
C VAL A 388 33.74 -28.23 -12.83
N GLN A 389 34.54 -27.86 -13.82
CA GLN A 389 35.86 -28.46 -14.04
C GLN A 389 36.78 -28.30 -12.82
N LYS A 390 36.80 -27.10 -12.22
CA LYS A 390 37.56 -26.80 -11.00
C LYS A 390 37.07 -27.60 -9.79
N HIS A 391 35.77 -27.79 -9.64
CA HIS A 391 35.19 -28.45 -8.46
C HIS A 391 34.97 -29.96 -8.62
N ALA A 392 35.10 -30.48 -9.84
CA ALA A 392 35.05 -31.91 -10.15
C ALA A 392 36.37 -32.63 -9.87
N ASN A 393 37.51 -31.93 -9.80
CA ASN A 393 38.84 -32.52 -9.52
C ASN A 393 39.15 -33.76 -10.40
N GLY A 394 38.73 -33.76 -11.66
CA GLY A 394 38.91 -34.88 -12.60
C GLY A 394 37.90 -36.02 -12.49
N ALA A 395 36.95 -35.97 -11.56
CA ALA A 395 35.85 -36.94 -11.49
C ALA A 395 34.80 -36.68 -12.59
N ALA A 396 34.31 -37.74 -13.21
CA ALA A 396 33.24 -37.66 -14.19
C ALA A 396 31.88 -37.40 -13.50
N PRO A 397 30.98 -36.60 -14.10
CA PRO A 397 29.64 -36.40 -13.58
C PRO A 397 28.87 -37.73 -13.46
N ARG A 398 28.37 -38.03 -12.27
CA ARG A 398 27.53 -39.21 -11.99
C ARG A 398 26.06 -38.95 -12.32
N ARG A 399 25.60 -37.72 -12.08
CA ARG A 399 24.21 -37.30 -12.28
C ARG A 399 24.14 -35.80 -12.45
N ILE A 400 23.32 -35.33 -13.39
CA ILE A 400 23.01 -33.90 -13.54
C ILE A 400 21.53 -33.72 -13.24
N VAL A 401 21.20 -32.74 -12.40
CA VAL A 401 19.82 -32.40 -12.03
C VAL A 401 19.53 -31.00 -12.52
N ILE A 402 18.57 -30.89 -13.45
CA ILE A 402 18.13 -29.61 -14.00
C ILE A 402 16.76 -29.28 -13.42
N VAL A 403 16.64 -28.08 -12.86
CA VAL A 403 15.36 -27.43 -12.57
C VAL A 403 15.18 -26.35 -13.64
N PRO A 404 14.26 -26.54 -14.61
CA PRO A 404 14.09 -25.63 -15.74
C PRO A 404 13.98 -24.16 -15.30
N GLY A 405 14.76 -23.30 -15.96
CA GLY A 405 14.79 -21.85 -15.69
C GLY A 405 15.33 -21.43 -14.32
N ARG A 406 15.85 -22.36 -13.51
CA ARG A 406 16.27 -22.06 -12.13
C ARG A 406 17.69 -22.52 -11.80
N LEU A 407 17.99 -23.80 -11.94
CA LEU A 407 19.27 -24.35 -11.48
C LEU A 407 19.72 -25.57 -12.28
N VAL A 408 21.02 -25.79 -12.29
CA VAL A 408 21.65 -27.04 -12.71
C VAL A 408 22.65 -27.48 -11.62
N ASN A 409 22.48 -28.70 -11.12
CA ASN A 409 23.35 -29.30 -10.11
C ASN A 409 24.09 -30.50 -10.71
N VAL A 410 25.42 -30.41 -10.74
CA VAL A 410 26.30 -31.47 -11.23
C VAL A 410 26.80 -32.27 -10.04
N VAL A 411 26.42 -33.55 -9.99
CA VAL A 411 26.87 -34.51 -8.98
C VAL A 411 28.09 -35.24 -9.53
N VAL A 412 29.24 -35.10 -8.87
CA VAL A 412 30.55 -35.68 -9.24
C VAL A 412 31.04 -36.64 -8.16
#